data_AF-A0A9E2F6W4-F1
#
_entry.id   AF-A0A9E2F6W4-F1
#
_cell.length_a   1.000
_cell.length_b   1.000
_cell.length_c   1.000
_cell.angle_alpha   90.00
_cell.angle_beta   90.00
_cell.angle_gamma   90.00
#
_symmetry.space_group_name_H-M   'P 1'
#
loop_
_entity.id
_entity.type
_entity.pdbx_description
1 polymer ?
#
loop_
_entity_poly.entity_id
_entity_poly.type
_entity_poly.pdbx_seq_one_letter_code
_entity_poly.pdbx_strand_id
1 'polypeptide(L)'
;MVIAVRVFGIVAIAMGIIFLLNPMVLKQIMTFTGQGKRFYAIGALRLLIGGMLLYAASQSRLPVAIIILGILALASGIAIFTFREKIESMLNWFNKKSLLSLRFLGFIPLAIGALLLYSA
;
A
#
# COMPACT_ATOMS: atom_id res chain seq x y z
N MET A 1 11.61 -20.84 -4.47
CA MET A 1 11.61 -19.82 -3.40
C MET A 1 10.46 -18.83 -3.63
N VAL A 2 9.22 -19.32 -3.55
CA VAL A 2 7.99 -18.59 -3.92
C VAL A 2 7.23 -18.10 -2.68
N ILE A 3 7.71 -18.48 -1.49
CA ILE A 3 7.05 -18.26 -0.20
C ILE A 3 6.96 -16.77 0.13
N ALA A 4 8.00 -15.98 -0.15
CA ALA A 4 7.97 -14.54 0.11
C ALA A 4 6.85 -13.83 -0.68
N VAL A 5 6.76 -14.09 -1.99
CA VAL A 5 5.71 -13.52 -2.85
C VAL A 5 4.32 -13.94 -2.37
N ARG A 6 4.14 -15.21 -1.98
CA ARG A 6 2.87 -15.71 -1.42
C ARG A 6 2.50 -15.05 -0.11
N VAL A 7 3.45 -14.89 0.81
CA VAL A 7 3.23 -14.21 2.09
C VAL A 7 2.83 -12.75 1.83
N PHE A 8 3.53 -12.04 0.94
CA PHE A 8 3.14 -10.68 0.56
C PHE A 8 1.76 -10.60 -0.08
N GLY A 9 1.43 -11.54 -0.98
CA GLY A 9 0.10 -11.64 -1.59
C GLY A 9 -1.00 -11.87 -0.56
N ILE A 10 -0.79 -12.81 0.37
CA ILE A 10 -1.73 -13.10 1.47
C ILE A 10 -1.93 -11.87 2.36
N VAL A 11 -0.85 -11.18 2.75
CA VAL A 11 -0.92 -9.96 3.57
C VAL A 11 -1.68 -8.86 2.83
N ALA A 12 -1.43 -8.67 1.53
CA ALA A 12 -2.14 -7.68 0.72
C ALA A 12 -3.64 -7.99 0.58
N ILE A 13 -4.00 -9.25 0.35
CA ILE A 13 -5.41 -9.69 0.33
C ILE A 13 -6.06 -9.47 1.69
N ALA A 14 -5.40 -9.89 2.78
CA ALA A 14 -5.91 -9.72 4.13
C ALA A 14 -6.16 -8.24 4.43
N MET A 15 -5.23 -7.34 4.07
CA MET A 15 -5.43 -5.89 4.19
C MET A 15 -6.63 -5.41 3.36
N GLY A 16 -6.77 -5.87 2.11
CA GLY A 16 -7.90 -5.50 1.26
C GLY A 16 -9.24 -5.93 1.83
N ILE A 17 -9.33 -7.16 2.35
CA ILE A 17 -10.52 -7.68 3.02
C ILE A 17 -10.84 -6.84 4.26
N ILE A 18 -9.84 -6.53 5.09
CA ILE A 18 -10.01 -5.71 6.30
C ILE A 18 -10.54 -4.30 5.92
N PHE A 19 -10.00 -3.68 4.87
CA PHE A 19 -10.44 -2.36 4.43
C PHE A 19 -11.85 -2.36 3.82
N LEU A 20 -12.25 -3.46 3.17
CA LEU A 20 -13.60 -3.65 2.64
C LEU A 20 -14.64 -3.86 3.76
N LEU A 21 -14.33 -4.73 4.72
CA LEU A 21 -15.19 -5.04 5.85
C LEU A 21 -15.29 -3.84 6.80
N ASN A 22 -14.17 -3.21 7.11
CA ASN A 22 -14.09 -2.11 8.05
C ASN A 22 -13.28 -0.90 7.51
N PRO A 23 -13.93 0.02 6.77
CA PRO A 23 -13.28 1.24 6.27
C PRO A 23 -12.85 2.19 7.40
N MET A 24 -13.33 1.98 8.64
CA MET A 24 -12.91 2.76 9.80
C MET A 24 -11.45 2.49 10.18
N VAL A 25 -10.95 1.26 9.95
CA VAL A 25 -9.53 0.91 10.13
C VAL A 25 -8.65 1.74 9.21
N LEU A 26 -9.06 1.91 7.95
CA LEU A 26 -8.33 2.72 6.98
C LEU A 26 -8.30 4.20 7.40
N LYS A 27 -9.43 4.72 7.91
CA LYS A 27 -9.51 6.09 8.45
C LYS A 27 -8.64 6.25 9.69
N GLN A 28 -8.62 5.26 10.58
CA GLN A 28 -7.79 5.26 11.77
C GLN A 28 -6.31 5.25 11.38
N ILE A 29 -5.89 4.39 10.45
CA ILE A 29 -4.53 4.40 9.90
C ILE A 29 -4.19 5.77 9.32
N MET A 30 -5.07 6.36 8.49
CA MET A 30 -4.85 7.71 7.94
C MET A 30 -4.66 8.74 9.05
N THR A 31 -5.57 8.83 10.03
CA THR A 31 -5.40 9.77 11.16
C THR A 31 -4.13 9.52 11.97
N PHE A 32 -3.73 8.27 12.17
CA PHE A 32 -2.52 7.89 12.90
C PHE A 32 -1.24 8.22 12.14
N THR A 33 -1.29 8.09 10.81
CA THR A 33 -0.23 8.47 9.87
C THR A 33 -0.10 9.98 9.78
N GLY A 34 -1.24 10.67 9.86
CA GLY A 34 -1.40 12.12 9.81
C GLY A 34 -0.78 12.89 10.97
N GLN A 35 -0.48 12.22 12.08
CA GLN A 35 -0.03 12.89 13.29
C GLN A 35 1.50 12.91 13.40
N GLY A 36 2.08 14.09 13.18
CA GLY A 36 3.46 14.44 13.52
C GLY A 36 4.52 13.73 12.66
N LYS A 37 5.62 13.28 13.30
CA LYS A 37 6.77 12.66 12.63
C LYS A 37 6.51 11.24 12.06
N ARG A 38 5.31 10.68 12.29
CA ARG A 38 4.96 9.30 11.87
C ARG A 38 4.83 9.14 10.35
N PHE A 39 4.67 10.24 9.62
CA PHE A 39 4.75 10.25 8.16
C PHE A 39 6.06 9.69 7.61
N TYR A 40 7.19 10.00 8.24
CA TYR A 40 8.50 9.51 7.83
C TYR A 40 8.63 7.99 8.03
N ALA A 41 8.05 7.46 9.11
CA ALA A 41 8.03 6.03 9.36
C ALA A 41 7.24 5.28 8.28
N ILE A 42 6.12 5.83 7.82
CA ILE A 42 5.30 5.22 6.76
C ILE A 42 5.95 5.36 5.38
N GLY A 43 6.58 6.49 5.09
CA GLY A 43 7.40 6.64 3.89
C GLY A 43 8.54 5.62 3.84
N ALA A 44 9.25 5.44 4.96
CA ALA A 44 10.32 4.44 5.09
C ALA A 44 9.79 3.00 4.95
N LEU A 45 8.65 2.68 5.58
CA LEU A 45 8.01 1.38 5.42
C LEU A 45 7.61 1.13 3.95
N ARG A 46 7.08 2.15 3.26
CA ARG A 46 6.74 2.05 1.83
C ARG A 46 7.96 1.83 0.95
N LEU A 47 9.07 2.47 1.26
CA LEU A 47 10.35 2.25 0.57
C LEU A 47 10.84 0.81 0.79
N LEU A 48 10.77 0.30 2.02
CA LEU A 48 11.11 -1.09 2.34
C LEU A 48 10.21 -2.07 1.58
N ILE A 49 8.88 -1.86 1.59
CA ILE A 49 7.93 -2.70 0.86
C ILE A 49 8.20 -2.64 -0.65
N GLY A 50 8.46 -1.47 -1.21
CA GLY A 50 8.79 -1.31 -2.64
C GLY A 50 10.08 -2.04 -3.03
N GLY A 51 11.12 -1.95 -2.20
CA GLY A 51 12.37 -2.68 -2.39
C GLY A 51 12.17 -4.20 -2.29
N MET A 52 11.38 -4.67 -1.31
CA MET A 52 11.02 -6.08 -1.17
C MET A 52 10.22 -6.59 -2.37
N LEU A 53 9.28 -5.80 -2.89
CA LEU A 53 8.52 -6.13 -4.11
C LEU A 53 9.45 -6.26 -5.32
N LEU A 54 10.40 -5.35 -5.51
CA LEU A 54 11.36 -5.43 -6.61
C LEU A 54 12.26 -6.67 -6.50
N TYR A 55 12.73 -7.00 -5.30
CA TYR A 55 13.49 -8.22 -5.06
C TYR A 55 12.67 -9.48 -5.35
N ALA A 56 11.39 -9.46 -4.96
CA ALA A 56 10.45 -10.55 -5.20
C ALA A 56 10.06 -10.67 -6.69
N ALA A 57 10.13 -9.57 -7.46
CA ALA A 57 9.79 -9.55 -8.87
C ALA A 57 10.70 -10.46 -9.71
N SER A 58 12.00 -10.51 -9.41
CA SER A 58 12.95 -11.38 -10.10
C SER A 58 12.64 -12.87 -9.95
N GLN A 59 11.78 -13.25 -8.99
CA GLN A 59 11.42 -14.65 -8.72
C GLN A 59 9.96 -14.99 -9.07
N SER A 60 9.24 -14.07 -9.71
CA SER A 60 7.81 -14.20 -9.97
C SER A 60 7.53 -14.48 -11.46
N ARG A 61 6.38 -15.10 -11.76
CA ARG A 61 5.96 -15.42 -13.14
C ARG A 61 5.63 -14.18 -13.97
N LEU A 62 5.14 -13.12 -13.33
CA LEU A 62 4.86 -11.82 -13.94
C LEU A 62 5.79 -10.74 -13.35
N PRO A 63 7.10 -10.77 -13.67
CA PRO A 63 8.08 -9.83 -13.11
C PRO A 63 7.72 -8.37 -13.44
N VAL A 64 7.21 -8.11 -14.65
CA VAL A 64 6.85 -6.76 -15.11
C VAL A 64 5.78 -6.11 -14.23
N ALA A 65 4.73 -6.84 -13.86
CA ALA A 65 3.65 -6.30 -13.03
C ALA A 65 4.14 -5.93 -11.62
N ILE A 66 4.99 -6.77 -11.04
CA ILE A 66 5.55 -6.54 -9.70
C ILE A 66 6.60 -5.42 -9.73
N ILE A 67 7.37 -5.30 -10.81
CA ILE A 67 8.29 -4.18 -11.01
C ILE A 67 7.53 -2.86 -11.05
N ILE A 68 6.45 -2.77 -11.83
CA ILE A 68 5.62 -1.56 -11.89
C ILE A 68 5.06 -1.21 -10.51
N LEU A 69 4.55 -2.19 -9.76
CA LEU A 69 4.05 -1.98 -8.40
C LEU A 69 5.15 -1.56 -7.43
N GLY A 70 6.34 -2.15 -7.51
CA GLY A 70 7.50 -1.81 -6.70
C GLY A 70 7.97 -0.38 -6.97
N ILE A 71 8.07 0.01 -8.24
CA ILE A 71 8.42 1.38 -8.65
C ILE A 71 7.37 2.38 -8.16
N LEU A 72 6.07 2.08 -8.31
CA LEU A 72 4.99 2.93 -7.79
C LEU A 72 5.08 3.07 -6.26
N ALA A 73 5.36 1.98 -5.55
CA ALA A 73 5.55 1.99 -4.11
C ALA A 73 6.75 2.87 -3.71
N LEU A 74 7.90 2.71 -4.37
CA LEU A 74 9.08 3.55 -4.15
C LEU A 74 8.83 5.02 -4.45
N ALA A 75 8.26 5.32 -5.62
CA ALA A 75 7.92 6.69 -6.02
C ALA A 75 6.96 7.34 -5.03
N SER A 76 5.95 6.61 -4.56
CA SER A 76 5.03 7.10 -3.52
C SER A 76 5.72 7.28 -2.16
N GLY A 77 6.69 6.43 -1.82
CA GLY A 77 7.54 6.56 -0.64
C GLY A 77 8.37 7.83 -0.67
N ILE A 78 9.08 8.08 -1.77
CA ILE A 78 9.87 9.30 -1.99
C ILE A 78 8.98 10.55 -1.96
N ALA A 79 7.82 10.49 -2.61
CA ALA A 79 6.87 11.60 -2.62
C ALA A 79 6.42 12.00 -1.20
N ILE A 80 6.37 11.07 -0.24
CA ILE A 80 6.05 11.38 1.15
C ILE A 80 7.13 12.24 1.81
N PHE A 81 8.39 12.02 1.47
CA PHE A 81 9.50 12.82 2.00
C PHE A 81 9.56 14.22 1.37
N THR A 82 9.21 14.35 0.09
CA THR A 82 9.30 15.62 -0.65
C THR A 82 8.06 16.51 -0.48
N PHE A 83 6.85 15.94 -0.46
CA PHE A 83 5.59 16.69 -0.56
C PHE A 83 4.71 16.61 0.70
N ARG A 84 5.30 16.94 1.86
CA ARG A 84 4.60 16.85 3.15
C ARG A 84 3.27 17.61 3.20
N GLU A 85 3.27 18.90 2.82
CA GLU A 85 2.06 19.75 2.88
C GLU A 85 0.96 19.23 1.95
N LYS A 86 1.33 18.74 0.77
CA LYS A 86 0.40 18.13 -0.19
C LYS A 86 -0.20 16.85 0.38
N ILE A 87 0.57 16.04 1.09
CA ILE A 87 0.08 14.81 1.71
C ILE A 87 -0.82 15.10 2.91
N GLU A 88 -0.51 16.08 3.75
CA GLU A 88 -1.43 16.51 4.83
C GLU A 88 -2.75 17.02 4.25
N SER A 89 -2.70 17.81 3.18
CA SER A 89 -3.90 18.26 2.44
C SER A 89 -4.68 17.09 1.84
N MET A 90 -4.00 16.11 1.21
CA MET A 90 -4.65 14.89 0.71
C MET A 90 -5.25 14.05 1.83
N LEU A 91 -4.57 13.92 2.98
CA LEU A 91 -5.10 13.19 4.14
C LEU A 91 -6.36 13.86 4.70
N ASN A 92 -6.37 15.19 4.79
CA ASN A 92 -7.55 15.94 5.20
C ASN A 92 -8.69 15.79 4.20
N TRP A 93 -8.38 15.73 2.91
CA TRP A 93 -9.36 15.44 1.85
C TRP A 93 -9.91 14.01 1.96
N PHE A 94 -9.06 13.04 2.28
CA PHE A 94 -9.46 11.65 2.54
C PHE A 94 -10.27 11.49 3.83
N ASN A 95 -9.92 12.22 4.90
CA ASN A 95 -10.65 12.18 6.17
C ASN A 95 -12.07 12.77 6.06
N LYS A 96 -12.26 13.73 5.15
CA LYS A 96 -13.58 14.31 4.83
C LYS A 96 -14.42 13.44 3.90
N LYS A 97 -13.85 12.44 3.22
CA LYS A 97 -14.61 11.55 2.34
C LYS A 97 -15.46 10.56 3.14
N SER A 98 -16.63 10.25 2.58
CA SER A 98 -17.56 9.25 3.11
C SER A 98 -16.94 7.86 3.13
N LEU A 99 -17.36 7.04 4.12
CA LEU A 99 -16.91 5.65 4.33
C LEU A 99 -17.06 4.77 3.08
N LEU A 100 -18.03 5.07 2.20
CA LEU A 100 -18.19 4.37 0.92
C LEU A 100 -16.97 4.54 0.00
N SER A 101 -16.41 5.74 -0.09
CA SER A 101 -15.22 5.99 -0.92
C SER A 101 -13.99 5.27 -0.37
N LEU A 102 -13.89 5.11 0.96
CA LEU A 102 -12.81 4.34 1.59
C LEU A 102 -12.92 2.84 1.32
N ARG A 103 -14.14 2.29 1.18
CA ARG A 103 -14.33 0.87 0.80
C ARG A 103 -13.78 0.56 -0.59
N PHE A 104 -13.94 1.46 -1.56
CA PHE A 104 -13.36 1.28 -2.89
C PHE A 104 -11.83 1.22 -2.86
N LEU A 105 -11.19 1.89 -1.89
CA LEU A 105 -9.74 1.78 -1.71
C LEU A 105 -9.29 0.38 -1.27
N GLY A 106 -10.16 -0.39 -0.61
CA GLY A 106 -9.88 -1.78 -0.22
C GLY A 106 -9.73 -2.73 -1.41
N PHE A 107 -10.35 -2.43 -2.55
CA PHE A 107 -10.17 -3.22 -3.78
C PHE A 107 -8.76 -3.17 -4.34
N ILE A 108 -8.03 -2.07 -4.13
CA ILE A 108 -6.67 -1.90 -4.66
C ILE A 108 -5.70 -2.95 -4.08
N PRO A 109 -5.51 -3.05 -2.74
CA PRO A 109 -4.64 -4.06 -2.16
C PRO A 109 -5.17 -5.49 -2.38
N LEU A 110 -6.49 -5.67 -2.51
CA LEU A 110 -7.08 -6.97 -2.84
C LEU A 110 -6.72 -7.42 -4.26
N ALA A 111 -6.84 -6.51 -5.25
CA ALA A 111 -6.42 -6.76 -6.63
C ALA A 111 -4.92 -7.01 -6.71
N ILE A 112 -4.10 -6.20 -6.04
CA ILE A 112 -2.64 -6.38 -5.98
C ILE A 112 -2.28 -7.73 -5.36
N GLY A 113 -2.91 -8.10 -4.23
CA GLY A 113 -2.65 -9.36 -3.54
C GLY A 113 -3.08 -10.58 -4.36
N ALA A 114 -4.20 -10.51 -5.06
CA ALA A 114 -4.64 -11.55 -6.00
C ALA A 114 -3.65 -11.70 -7.18
N LEU A 115 -3.18 -10.58 -7.72
CA LEU A 115 -2.18 -10.56 -8.80
C LEU A 115 -0.85 -11.15 -8.33
N LEU A 116 -0.42 -10.84 -7.10
CA LEU A 116 0.76 -11.42 -6.47
C LEU A 116 0.63 -12.93 -6.25
N LEU A 117 -0.51 -13.42 -5.73
CA LEU A 117 -0.75 -14.86 -5.57
C LEU A 117 -0.79 -15.60 -6.91
N TYR A 118 -1.39 -15.00 -7.93
CA TYR A 118 -1.40 -15.57 -9.27
C TYR A 118 0.00 -15.63 -9.89
N SER A 119 0.84 -14.64 -9.59
CA SER A 119 2.22 -14.55 -10.06
C SER A 119 3.21 -15.45 -9.29
N ALA A 120 2.80 -16.01 -8.15
CA ALA A 120 3.62 -16.78 -7.21
C ALA A 120 3.49 -18.32 -7.37
#